data_AF-A0A523MSQ3-F1
#
_entry.id   AF-A0A523MSQ3-F1
#
_cell.length_a   1.000
_cell.length_b   1.000
_cell.length_c   1.000
_cell.angle_alpha   90.00
_cell.angle_beta   90.00
_cell.angle_gamma   90.00
#
_symmetry.space_group_name_H-M   'P 1'
#
loop_
_entity.id
_entity.type
_entity.pdbx_description
1 polymer ?
#
loop_
_entity_poly.entity_id
_entity_poly.type
_entity_poly.pdbx_seq_one_letter_code
_entity_poly.pdbx_strand_id
1 'polypeptide(L)'
;MKALRFGILAGLMSLVTSGSAPGQELSVEEWREDLQHLARVLEDVHPNPYLFHDRNTVRSAIEELSAALPGMSDDEIIVGFSGITALLSDGHSGLHMRSAKFPLTEFAPIRLRATPDGWVIVAVAEEFDWALGAMVLTIADRPADEVMAEVARHWSADNESQRMYGAPVALAFGRMLRGLALVDESGVLALSIETTDGTHTDLDLSLITIPPSFAWTQNQFAAPGEGTRSITGMWSDTPLAFSHPGAPYWSEYDAEHELLYIQINQINSSNRPASVNGAEGVVSLPEFLVNSLARTEDHATRILVVDLRFNGGGDNFIAREMIQTLQGYPELTKN
;
A
#
# COMPACT_ATOMS: atom_id res chain seq x y z
N MET A 1 -28.75 25.32 -6.24
CA MET A 1 -27.85 25.15 -5.08
C MET A 1 -27.08 23.86 -5.30
N LYS A 2 -25.77 24.00 -5.54
CA LYS A 2 -24.88 22.96 -6.09
C LYS A 2 -24.38 22.05 -4.96
N ALA A 3 -24.40 20.73 -5.19
CA ALA A 3 -23.89 19.73 -4.26
C ALA A 3 -22.38 19.50 -4.49
N LEU A 4 -21.64 19.59 -3.39
CA LEU A 4 -20.20 19.36 -3.20
C LEU A 4 -19.81 17.92 -3.58
N ARG A 5 -18.68 17.69 -4.29
CA ARG A 5 -18.30 16.33 -4.75
C ARG A 5 -16.86 15.84 -4.48
N PHE A 6 -15.98 16.63 -3.86
CA PHE A 6 -14.74 16.09 -3.27
C PHE A 6 -14.49 16.72 -1.90
N GLY A 7 -14.56 15.90 -0.86
CA GLY A 7 -14.17 16.27 0.50
C GLY A 7 -12.95 15.46 0.92
N ILE A 8 -11.84 16.15 1.21
CA ILE A 8 -10.88 15.67 2.21
C ILE A 8 -11.55 16.00 3.55
N LEU A 9 -12.07 14.99 4.25
CA LEU A 9 -12.88 15.23 5.44
C LEU A 9 -11.97 15.39 6.68
N ALA A 10 -11.80 16.64 7.14
CA ALA A 10 -11.82 16.91 8.57
C ALA A 10 -13.30 16.91 8.99
N GLY A 11 -13.67 16.05 9.93
CA GLY A 11 -15.04 15.54 10.11
C GLY A 11 -16.16 16.56 10.21
N LEU A 12 -17.24 16.34 9.44
CA LEU A 12 -18.64 16.39 9.87
C LEU A 12 -19.55 15.81 8.76
N MET A 13 -20.33 14.80 9.13
CA MET A 13 -21.14 13.96 8.24
C MET A 13 -22.52 14.62 8.00
N SER A 14 -22.81 14.99 6.75
CA SER A 14 -24.15 15.38 6.30
C SER A 14 -24.57 14.43 5.18
N LEU A 15 -25.50 13.52 5.46
CA LEU A 15 -26.11 12.65 4.46
C LEU A 15 -26.94 13.49 3.49
N VAL A 16 -26.45 13.65 2.25
CA VAL A 16 -27.28 14.00 1.10
C VAL A 16 -27.31 12.79 0.17
N THR A 17 -28.40 12.03 0.24
CA THR A 17 -28.67 10.92 -0.68
C THR A 17 -29.01 11.49 -2.05
N SER A 18 -27.99 11.66 -2.89
CA SER A 18 -28.17 11.85 -4.33
C SER A 18 -27.95 10.50 -5.00
N GLY A 19 -29.03 9.85 -5.45
CA GLY A 19 -28.92 8.63 -6.27
C GLY A 19 -28.05 8.93 -7.49
N SER A 20 -26.91 8.27 -7.59
CA SER A 20 -26.02 8.35 -8.75
C SER A 20 -26.27 7.11 -9.60
N ALA A 21 -26.69 7.32 -10.86
CA ALA A 21 -26.72 6.28 -11.87
C ALA A 21 -25.28 5.81 -12.17
N PRO A 22 -25.06 4.55 -12.62
CA PRO A 22 -23.74 4.09 -13.02
C PRO A 22 -23.29 4.79 -14.32
N GLY A 23 -22.03 5.22 -14.38
CA GLY A 23 -21.27 5.33 -15.63
C GLY A 23 -21.58 6.52 -16.56
N GLN A 24 -21.68 7.75 -16.05
CA GLN A 24 -21.53 8.91 -16.92
C GLN A 24 -20.09 9.42 -16.80
N GLU A 25 -19.32 9.27 -17.88
CA GLU A 25 -18.00 9.91 -18.05
C GLU A 25 -18.12 11.41 -17.79
N LEU A 26 -17.17 11.96 -17.03
CA LEU A 26 -17.16 13.39 -16.74
C LEU A 26 -16.77 14.15 -18.02
N SER A 27 -17.43 15.29 -18.24
CA SER A 27 -17.00 16.21 -19.29
C SER A 27 -15.64 16.83 -18.97
N VAL A 28 -14.94 17.31 -20.00
CA VAL A 28 -13.67 18.06 -19.86
C VAL A 28 -13.84 19.26 -18.91
N GLU A 29 -14.97 19.95 -18.97
CA GLU A 29 -15.29 21.04 -18.07
C GLU A 29 -15.43 20.59 -16.61
N GLU A 30 -16.06 19.45 -16.35
CA GLU A 30 -16.16 18.89 -14.99
C GLU A 30 -14.79 18.49 -14.45
N TRP A 31 -13.94 17.83 -15.25
CA TRP A 31 -12.56 17.52 -14.86
C TRP A 31 -11.74 18.78 -14.56
N ARG A 32 -11.93 19.84 -15.36
CA ARG A 32 -11.28 21.13 -15.13
C ARG A 32 -11.77 21.78 -13.84
N GLU A 33 -13.06 21.68 -13.52
CA GLU A 33 -13.61 22.16 -12.25
C GLU A 33 -13.01 21.40 -11.05
N ASP A 34 -12.88 20.07 -11.14
CA ASP A 34 -12.27 19.24 -10.10
C ASP A 34 -10.77 19.56 -9.91
N LEU A 35 -10.05 19.85 -10.99
CA LEU A 35 -8.63 20.21 -10.93
C LEU A 35 -8.41 21.59 -10.31
N GLN A 36 -9.29 22.56 -10.62
CA GLN A 36 -9.31 23.86 -9.94
C GLN A 36 -9.70 23.73 -8.47
N HIS A 37 -10.56 22.77 -8.14
CA HIS A 37 -10.92 22.46 -6.76
C HIS A 37 -9.73 21.89 -5.99
N LEU A 38 -8.98 20.94 -6.57
CA LEU A 38 -7.73 20.45 -6.00
C LEU A 38 -6.77 21.60 -5.71
N ALA A 39 -6.52 22.48 -6.69
CA ALA A 39 -5.63 23.62 -6.53
C ALA A 39 -6.02 24.51 -5.33
N ARG A 40 -7.32 24.79 -5.15
CA ARG A 40 -7.81 25.56 -3.99
C ARG A 40 -7.62 24.81 -2.68
N VAL A 41 -7.95 23.52 -2.64
CA VAL A 41 -7.82 22.71 -1.41
C VAL A 41 -6.36 22.62 -0.97
N LEU A 42 -5.41 22.50 -1.90
CA LEU A 42 -3.99 22.52 -1.56
C LEU A 42 -3.59 23.83 -0.87
N GLU A 43 -4.07 24.97 -1.35
CA GLU A 43 -3.76 26.28 -0.78
C GLU A 43 -4.47 26.56 0.55
N ASP A 44 -5.74 26.17 0.65
CA ASP A 44 -6.62 26.55 1.76
C ASP A 44 -6.55 25.58 2.95
N VAL A 45 -6.22 24.31 2.70
CA VAL A 45 -6.36 23.22 3.70
C VAL A 45 -5.03 22.56 4.02
N HIS A 46 -4.18 22.30 3.04
CA HIS A 46 -2.95 21.54 3.27
C HIS A 46 -1.98 22.35 4.15
N PRO A 47 -1.41 21.78 5.23
CA PRO A 47 -0.61 22.55 6.19
C PRO A 47 0.67 23.14 5.58
N ASN A 48 1.29 22.43 4.63
CA ASN A 48 2.48 22.91 3.91
C ASN A 48 2.68 22.23 2.54
N PRO A 49 1.87 22.55 1.52
CA PRO A 49 1.88 21.83 0.22
C PRO A 49 3.14 22.07 -0.61
N TYR A 50 3.99 23.03 -0.21
CA TYR A 50 5.20 23.43 -0.91
C TYR A 50 6.47 23.14 -0.12
N LEU A 51 6.41 22.21 0.84
CA LEU A 51 7.56 21.83 1.66
C LEU A 51 8.71 21.24 0.82
N PHE A 52 8.37 20.37 -0.15
CA PHE A 52 9.34 19.61 -0.92
C PHE A 52 9.50 20.08 -2.37
N HIS A 53 8.44 20.61 -2.96
CA HIS A 53 8.45 21.22 -4.29
C HIS A 53 7.88 22.63 -4.24
N ASP A 54 8.45 23.54 -5.02
CA ASP A 54 7.99 24.92 -5.02
C ASP A 54 6.58 25.05 -5.64
N ARG A 55 5.91 26.16 -5.31
CA ARG A 55 4.56 26.45 -5.78
C ARG A 55 4.45 26.46 -7.31
N ASN A 56 5.49 26.89 -8.02
CA ASN A 56 5.47 26.93 -9.47
C ASN A 56 5.45 25.53 -10.06
N THR A 57 6.21 24.60 -9.50
CA THR A 57 6.27 23.19 -9.90
C THR A 57 4.90 22.53 -9.80
N VAL A 58 4.24 22.66 -8.64
CA VAL A 58 2.90 22.07 -8.42
C VAL A 58 1.86 22.74 -9.33
N ARG A 59 1.90 24.07 -9.49
CA ARG A 59 0.96 24.79 -10.37
C ARG A 59 1.17 24.41 -11.83
N SER A 60 2.42 24.26 -12.29
CA SER A 60 2.72 23.83 -13.65
C SER A 60 2.17 22.43 -13.93
N ALA A 61 2.31 21.48 -13.00
CA ALA A 61 1.71 20.15 -13.14
C ALA A 61 0.18 20.20 -13.28
N ILE A 62 -0.48 21.09 -12.52
CA ILE A 62 -1.91 21.35 -12.62
C ILE A 62 -2.27 21.97 -13.99
N GLU A 63 -1.52 22.96 -14.47
CA GLU A 63 -1.77 23.62 -15.75
C GLU A 63 -1.55 22.67 -16.94
N GLU A 64 -0.50 21.84 -16.88
CA GLU A 64 -0.19 20.81 -17.88
C GLU A 64 -1.30 19.77 -17.97
N LEU A 65 -1.75 19.24 -16.84
CA LEU A 65 -2.88 18.31 -16.81
C LEU A 65 -4.15 18.98 -17.35
N SER A 66 -4.44 20.22 -16.95
CA SER A 66 -5.62 20.96 -17.42
C SER A 66 -5.63 21.17 -18.94
N ALA A 67 -4.45 21.34 -19.56
CA ALA A 67 -4.31 21.53 -21.00
C ALA A 67 -4.49 20.22 -21.77
N ALA A 68 -4.10 19.09 -21.18
CA ALA A 68 -4.17 17.77 -21.79
C ALA A 68 -5.57 17.13 -21.73
N LEU A 69 -6.44 17.56 -20.80
CA LEU A 69 -7.78 17.00 -20.58
C LEU A 69 -8.59 16.64 -21.85
N PRO A 70 -8.65 17.46 -22.93
CA PRO A 70 -9.50 17.15 -24.09
C PRO A 70 -9.15 15.84 -24.83
N GLY A 71 -7.94 15.30 -24.64
CA GLY A 71 -7.49 14.07 -25.29
C GLY A 71 -7.26 12.89 -24.35
N MET A 72 -7.61 13.03 -23.06
CA MET A 72 -7.32 12.02 -22.05
C MET A 72 -8.58 11.22 -21.70
N SER A 73 -8.39 9.94 -21.42
CA SER A 73 -9.35 9.06 -20.76
C SER A 73 -9.48 9.40 -19.26
N ASP A 74 -10.57 8.96 -18.63
CA ASP A 74 -10.77 9.13 -17.19
C ASP A 74 -9.63 8.52 -16.36
N ASP A 75 -9.05 7.39 -16.79
CA ASP A 75 -7.95 6.74 -16.08
C ASP A 75 -6.64 7.54 -16.17
N GLU A 76 -6.30 8.08 -17.35
CA GLU A 76 -5.16 8.98 -17.51
C GLU A 76 -5.32 10.24 -16.65
N ILE A 77 -6.54 10.79 -16.59
CA ILE A 77 -6.82 11.98 -15.76
C ILE A 77 -6.62 11.63 -14.28
N ILE A 78 -7.19 10.53 -13.79
CA ILE A 78 -7.05 10.07 -12.40
C ILE A 78 -5.57 9.86 -12.04
N VAL A 79 -4.79 9.23 -12.91
CA VAL A 79 -3.35 9.04 -12.73
C VAL A 79 -2.61 10.39 -12.70
N GLY A 80 -3.02 11.35 -13.54
CA GLY A 80 -2.53 12.72 -13.52
C GLY A 80 -2.78 13.44 -12.19
N PHE A 81 -3.99 13.35 -11.64
CA PHE A 81 -4.29 13.87 -10.30
C PHE A 81 -3.42 13.20 -9.23
N SER A 82 -3.19 11.89 -9.33
CA SER A 82 -2.36 11.12 -8.40
C SER A 82 -0.91 11.61 -8.42
N GLY A 83 -0.40 11.90 -9.61
CA GLY A 83 0.93 12.49 -9.81
C GLY A 83 1.05 13.88 -9.17
N ILE A 84 0.04 14.74 -9.32
CA ILE A 84 0.02 16.06 -8.67
C ILE A 84 0.07 15.93 -7.14
N THR A 85 -0.70 15.01 -6.55
CA THR A 85 -0.68 14.80 -5.09
C THR A 85 0.63 14.16 -4.61
N ALA A 86 1.27 13.33 -5.43
CA ALA A 86 2.55 12.72 -5.11
C ALA A 86 3.71 13.74 -5.06
N LEU A 87 3.62 14.84 -5.82
CA LEU A 87 4.57 15.96 -5.72
C LEU A 87 4.62 16.58 -4.31
N LEU A 88 3.56 16.43 -3.52
CA LEU A 88 3.55 16.95 -2.15
C LEU A 88 4.53 16.21 -1.23
N SER A 89 4.98 15.01 -1.62
CA SER A 89 5.84 14.13 -0.81
C SER A 89 5.31 13.96 0.63
N ASP A 90 4.00 13.81 0.74
CA ASP A 90 3.26 13.55 1.97
C ASP A 90 2.42 12.29 1.79
N GLY A 91 2.73 11.24 2.54
CA GLY A 91 2.05 9.95 2.48
C GLY A 91 0.58 10.00 2.88
N HIS A 92 0.12 11.11 3.44
CA HIS A 92 -1.25 11.32 3.91
C HIS A 92 -2.07 12.24 3.00
N SER A 93 -1.45 12.75 1.93
CA SER A 93 -2.08 13.63 0.94
C SER A 93 -2.08 12.95 -0.43
N GLY A 94 -3.11 12.13 -0.69
CA GLY A 94 -3.26 11.41 -1.94
C GLY A 94 -4.72 11.24 -2.36
N LEU A 95 -4.94 10.76 -3.58
CA LEU A 95 -6.27 10.43 -4.05
C LEU A 95 -6.82 9.20 -3.32
N HIS A 96 -7.90 9.40 -2.55
CA HIS A 96 -8.67 8.28 -2.05
C HIS A 96 -9.55 7.71 -3.16
N MET A 97 -9.10 6.61 -3.76
CA MET A 97 -9.78 5.89 -4.85
C MET A 97 -11.01 5.06 -4.36
N ARG A 98 -11.68 5.50 -3.28
CA ARG A 98 -12.91 4.89 -2.73
C ARG A 98 -14.19 5.56 -3.25
N SER A 99 -14.08 6.33 -4.33
CA SER A 99 -15.22 7.04 -4.92
C SER A 99 -16.20 6.05 -5.57
N ALA A 100 -17.49 6.19 -5.28
CA ALA A 100 -18.54 5.43 -5.97
C ALA A 100 -18.59 5.73 -7.48
N LYS A 101 -18.05 6.87 -7.92
CA LYS A 101 -17.97 7.23 -9.34
C LYS A 101 -16.81 6.55 -10.07
N PHE A 102 -15.70 6.31 -9.37
CA PHE A 102 -14.49 5.71 -9.92
C PHE A 102 -14.06 4.54 -9.04
N PRO A 103 -14.86 3.46 -8.98
CA PRO A 103 -14.52 2.34 -8.14
C PRO A 103 -13.27 1.64 -8.67
N LEU A 104 -12.41 1.19 -7.76
CA LEU A 104 -11.31 0.27 -8.04
C LEU A 104 -11.85 -1.15 -8.06
N THR A 105 -12.16 -1.67 -9.24
CA THR A 105 -12.76 -3.00 -9.42
C THR A 105 -11.88 -3.97 -10.18
N GLU A 106 -10.99 -3.46 -11.04
CA GLU A 106 -10.09 -4.27 -11.85
C GLU A 106 -8.67 -4.27 -11.28
N PHE A 107 -8.05 -5.45 -11.22
CA PHE A 107 -6.72 -5.61 -10.63
C PHE A 107 -5.87 -6.63 -11.39
N ALA A 108 -4.57 -6.38 -11.51
CA ALA A 108 -3.64 -7.40 -11.94
C ALA A 108 -3.35 -8.35 -10.75
N PRO A 109 -3.52 -9.68 -10.89
CA PRO A 109 -3.39 -10.63 -9.79
C PRO A 109 -1.93 -10.96 -9.46
N ILE A 110 -1.13 -9.92 -9.19
CA ILE A 110 0.30 -10.02 -8.90
C ILE A 110 0.73 -9.07 -7.79
N ARG A 111 1.81 -9.45 -7.10
CA ARG A 111 2.54 -8.62 -6.15
C ARG A 111 4.03 -8.73 -6.42
N LEU A 112 4.67 -7.58 -6.63
CA LEU A 112 6.12 -7.48 -6.76
C LEU A 112 6.78 -7.01 -5.46
N ARG A 113 8.07 -7.30 -5.32
CA ARG A 113 8.93 -6.77 -4.27
C ARG A 113 10.29 -6.42 -4.85
N ALA A 114 10.81 -5.24 -4.51
CA ALA A 114 12.16 -4.85 -4.87
C ALA A 114 13.21 -5.64 -4.07
N THR A 115 14.27 -6.01 -4.76
CA THR A 115 15.51 -6.58 -4.24
C THR A 115 16.70 -5.77 -4.80
N PRO A 116 17.93 -5.99 -4.32
CA PRO A 116 19.12 -5.38 -4.93
C PRO A 116 19.33 -5.75 -6.41
N ASP A 117 18.77 -6.88 -6.85
CA ASP A 117 18.96 -7.43 -8.19
C ASP A 117 17.80 -7.09 -9.15
N GLY A 118 16.68 -6.58 -8.65
CA GLY A 118 15.52 -6.19 -9.45
C GLY A 118 14.18 -6.43 -8.73
N TRP A 119 13.12 -6.64 -9.51
CA TRP A 119 11.78 -6.88 -8.98
C TRP A 119 11.45 -8.37 -9.02
N VAL A 120 11.04 -8.92 -7.88
CA VAL A 120 10.67 -10.33 -7.75
C VAL A 120 9.17 -10.48 -7.54
N ILE A 121 8.59 -11.50 -8.17
CA ILE A 121 7.20 -11.90 -7.94
C ILE A 121 7.08 -12.59 -6.58
N VAL A 122 6.39 -11.95 -5.63
CA VAL A 122 6.24 -12.48 -4.25
C VAL A 122 4.84 -12.99 -3.93
N ALA A 123 3.84 -12.62 -4.72
CA ALA A 123 2.52 -13.23 -4.67
C ALA A 123 1.81 -13.16 -6.03
N VAL A 124 0.99 -14.15 -6.33
CA VAL A 124 0.22 -14.28 -7.57
C VAL A 124 -1.12 -14.98 -7.30
N ALA A 125 -2.03 -14.99 -8.28
CA ALA A 125 -3.15 -15.94 -8.29
C ALA A 125 -2.67 -17.38 -8.50
N GLU A 126 -3.48 -18.34 -8.07
CA GLU A 126 -3.14 -19.77 -8.00
C GLU A 126 -2.68 -20.36 -9.35
N GLU A 127 -3.28 -19.95 -10.45
CA GLU A 127 -2.94 -20.43 -11.79
C GLU A 127 -1.52 -20.04 -12.23
N PHE A 128 -0.90 -19.05 -11.58
CA PHE A 128 0.44 -18.55 -11.87
C PHE A 128 1.48 -18.94 -10.81
N ASP A 129 1.19 -19.92 -9.93
CA ASP A 129 2.08 -20.38 -8.86
C ASP A 129 3.52 -20.68 -9.34
N TRP A 130 3.65 -21.19 -10.57
CA TRP A 130 4.92 -21.47 -11.23
C TRP A 130 5.84 -20.25 -11.42
N ALA A 131 5.28 -19.04 -11.39
CA ALA A 131 6.02 -17.79 -11.56
C ALA A 131 6.51 -17.18 -10.23
N LEU A 132 6.17 -17.77 -9.08
CA LEU A 132 6.65 -17.27 -7.79
C LEU A 132 8.18 -17.30 -7.70
N GLY A 133 8.75 -16.21 -7.17
CA GLY A 133 10.19 -16.03 -7.07
C GLY A 133 10.89 -15.64 -8.37
N ALA A 134 10.16 -15.57 -9.50
CA ALA A 134 10.73 -15.11 -10.76
C ALA A 134 11.10 -13.62 -10.68
N MET A 135 12.18 -13.25 -11.38
CA MET A 135 12.59 -11.87 -11.58
C MET A 135 11.85 -11.27 -12.78
N VAL A 136 11.26 -10.10 -12.61
CA VAL A 136 10.55 -9.38 -13.67
C VAL A 136 11.56 -8.54 -14.44
N LEU A 137 11.72 -8.85 -15.73
CA LEU A 137 12.66 -8.17 -16.62
C LEU A 137 11.98 -6.98 -17.30
N THR A 138 10.78 -7.20 -17.86
CA THR A 138 9.97 -6.15 -18.48
C THR A 138 8.51 -6.20 -18.04
N ILE A 139 7.88 -5.03 -18.08
CA ILE A 139 6.44 -4.82 -17.90
C ILE A 139 5.96 -4.04 -19.12
N ALA A 140 5.02 -4.59 -19.89
CA ALA A 140 4.53 -3.98 -21.12
C ALA A 140 5.68 -3.55 -22.07
N ASP A 141 6.59 -4.49 -22.38
CA ASP A 141 7.78 -4.30 -23.23
C ASP A 141 8.80 -3.25 -22.75
N ARG A 142 8.63 -2.70 -21.55
CA ARG A 142 9.53 -1.69 -20.96
C ARG A 142 10.30 -2.29 -19.79
N PRO A 143 11.56 -1.87 -19.52
CA PRO A 143 12.31 -2.35 -18.37
C PRO A 143 11.52 -2.20 -17.06
N ALA A 144 11.49 -3.26 -16.24
CA ALA A 144 10.67 -3.29 -15.03
C ALA A 144 11.01 -2.13 -14.07
N ASP A 145 12.29 -1.79 -13.92
CA ASP A 145 12.72 -0.66 -13.08
C ASP A 145 12.19 0.69 -13.57
N GLU A 146 12.12 0.91 -14.88
CA GLU A 146 11.58 2.15 -15.44
C GLU A 146 10.08 2.27 -15.20
N VAL A 147 9.34 1.18 -15.39
CA VAL A 147 7.90 1.14 -15.14
C VAL A 147 7.60 1.32 -13.66
N MET A 148 8.33 0.63 -12.78
CA MET A 148 8.12 0.76 -11.33
C MET A 148 8.49 2.15 -10.82
N ALA A 149 9.55 2.77 -11.37
CA ALA A 149 9.88 4.16 -11.07
C ALA A 149 8.81 5.15 -11.57
N GLU A 150 8.17 4.88 -12.70
CA GLU A 150 7.04 5.68 -13.19
C GLU A 150 5.82 5.51 -12.28
N VAL A 151 5.39 4.29 -11.99
CA VAL A 151 4.27 3.99 -11.08
C VAL A 151 4.47 4.66 -9.72
N ALA A 152 5.71 4.64 -9.19
CA ALA A 152 6.05 5.28 -7.92
C ALA A 152 5.82 6.81 -7.92
N ARG A 153 5.91 7.50 -9.06
CA ARG A 153 5.64 8.95 -9.18
C ARG A 153 4.17 9.30 -9.03
N HIS A 154 3.28 8.31 -9.09
CA HIS A 154 1.85 8.50 -8.93
C HIS A 154 1.35 7.99 -7.57
N TRP A 155 2.26 7.75 -6.62
CA TRP A 155 1.93 7.33 -5.26
C TRP A 155 2.42 8.34 -4.22
N SER A 156 1.50 8.85 -3.41
CA SER A 156 1.83 9.74 -2.29
C SER A 156 2.63 9.01 -1.21
N ALA A 157 3.74 9.60 -0.78
CA ALA A 157 4.66 8.98 0.17
C ALA A 157 5.52 10.01 0.90
N ASP A 158 5.78 9.77 2.19
CA ASP A 158 6.64 10.61 3.03
C ASP A 158 8.14 10.44 2.70
N ASN A 159 8.51 9.30 2.11
CA ASN A 159 9.90 8.94 1.82
C ASN A 159 10.01 7.82 0.78
N GLU A 160 11.24 7.49 0.40
CA GLU A 160 11.53 6.46 -0.60
C GLU A 160 11.05 5.07 -0.19
N SER A 161 11.16 4.70 1.09
CA SER A 161 10.69 3.39 1.56
C SER A 161 9.18 3.24 1.39
N GLN A 162 8.41 4.29 1.65
CA GLN A 162 6.96 4.28 1.36
C GLN A 162 6.65 4.23 -0.13
N ARG A 163 7.45 4.89 -0.99
CA ARG A 163 7.30 4.76 -2.45
C ARG A 163 7.55 3.34 -2.93
N MET A 164 8.63 2.72 -2.47
CA MET A 164 8.98 1.34 -2.79
C MET A 164 7.95 0.33 -2.27
N TYR A 165 7.27 0.65 -1.16
CA TYR A 165 6.13 -0.13 -0.66
C TYR A 165 4.86 0.08 -1.49
N GLY A 166 4.56 1.33 -1.85
CA GLY A 166 3.33 1.73 -2.50
C GLY A 166 3.28 1.38 -3.99
N ALA A 167 4.40 1.49 -4.71
CA ALA A 167 4.45 1.24 -6.15
C ALA A 167 3.97 -0.18 -6.53
N PRO A 168 4.37 -1.27 -5.84
CA PRO A 168 3.81 -2.59 -6.10
C PRO A 168 2.30 -2.72 -5.81
N VAL A 169 1.73 -1.88 -4.94
CA VAL A 169 0.27 -1.82 -4.71
C VAL A 169 -0.40 -1.08 -5.85
N ALA A 170 0.15 0.05 -6.26
CA ALA A 170 -0.36 0.85 -7.36
C ALA A 170 -0.32 0.11 -8.69
N LEU A 171 0.75 -0.63 -8.98
CA LEU A 171 0.89 -1.45 -10.20
C LEU A 171 -0.28 -2.43 -10.35
N ALA A 172 -0.79 -2.98 -9.25
CA ALA A 172 -1.89 -3.94 -9.30
C ALA A 172 -3.25 -3.28 -9.60
N PHE A 173 -3.37 -1.95 -9.56
CA PHE A 173 -4.64 -1.27 -9.86
C PHE A 173 -4.85 -1.13 -11.37
N GLY A 174 -5.95 -1.68 -11.88
CA GLY A 174 -6.28 -1.63 -13.31
C GLY A 174 -6.32 -0.19 -13.87
N ARG A 175 -6.84 0.76 -13.09
CA ARG A 175 -6.85 2.19 -13.49
C ARG A 175 -5.46 2.81 -13.59
N MET A 176 -4.53 2.40 -12.73
CA MET A 176 -3.13 2.82 -12.83
C MET A 176 -2.50 2.26 -14.10
N LEU A 177 -2.73 0.98 -14.36
CA LEU A 177 -2.22 0.30 -15.56
C LEU A 177 -2.76 0.94 -16.85
N ARG A 178 -4.06 1.20 -16.93
CA ARG A 178 -4.70 1.86 -18.08
C ARG A 178 -4.21 3.31 -18.24
N GLY A 179 -4.17 4.08 -17.16
CA GLY A 179 -3.73 5.48 -17.19
C GLY A 179 -2.25 5.69 -17.52
N LEU A 180 -1.42 4.65 -17.35
CA LEU A 180 -0.02 4.63 -17.78
C LEU A 180 0.20 3.88 -19.10
N ALA A 181 -0.87 3.48 -19.79
CA ALA A 181 -0.83 2.68 -21.02
C ALA A 181 0.02 1.38 -20.90
N LEU A 182 0.00 0.75 -19.72
CA LEU A 182 0.65 -0.54 -19.45
C LEU A 182 -0.24 -1.73 -19.83
N VAL A 183 -1.53 -1.49 -20.06
CA VAL A 183 -2.49 -2.45 -20.61
C VAL A 183 -3.36 -1.74 -21.65
N ASP A 184 -3.78 -2.48 -22.67
CA ASP A 184 -4.74 -2.00 -23.66
C ASP A 184 -6.19 -2.34 -23.26
N GLU A 185 -7.12 -2.25 -24.21
CA GLU A 185 -8.53 -2.60 -24.01
C GLU A 185 -8.74 -4.07 -23.62
N SER A 186 -7.81 -4.97 -23.97
CA SER A 186 -7.89 -6.38 -23.57
C SER A 186 -7.67 -6.58 -22.07
N GLY A 187 -7.04 -5.61 -21.39
CA GLY A 187 -6.74 -5.70 -19.97
C GLY A 187 -5.73 -6.81 -19.65
N VAL A 188 -4.78 -7.07 -20.53
CA VAL A 188 -3.69 -8.02 -20.28
C VAL A 188 -2.41 -7.26 -19.96
N LEU A 189 -1.86 -7.49 -18.77
CA LEU A 189 -0.53 -7.02 -18.39
C LEU A 189 0.51 -8.05 -18.80
N ALA A 190 1.27 -7.75 -19.85
CA ALA A 190 2.34 -8.60 -20.34
C ALA A 190 3.64 -8.37 -19.55
N LEU A 191 4.24 -9.45 -19.06
CA LEU A 191 5.52 -9.46 -18.36
C LEU A 191 6.50 -10.39 -19.07
N SER A 192 7.77 -10.02 -19.15
CA SER A 192 8.84 -11.00 -19.37
C SER A 192 9.57 -11.27 -18.05
N ILE A 193 9.80 -12.54 -17.75
CA ILE A 193 10.33 -12.97 -16.47
C ILE A 193 11.47 -13.97 -16.64
N GLU A 194 12.37 -13.99 -15.67
CA GLU A 194 13.35 -15.06 -15.45
C GLU A 194 12.90 -15.89 -14.24
N THR A 195 12.50 -17.14 -14.48
CA THR A 195 12.07 -18.06 -13.41
C THR A 195 13.24 -18.50 -12.54
N THR A 196 12.94 -19.11 -11.38
CA THR A 196 13.96 -19.51 -10.40
C THR A 196 14.94 -20.59 -10.89
N ASP A 197 14.64 -21.25 -12.01
CA ASP A 197 15.53 -22.19 -12.70
C ASP A 197 16.38 -21.52 -13.81
N GLY A 198 16.25 -20.21 -14.00
CA GLY A 198 16.96 -19.42 -15.01
C GLY A 198 16.28 -19.39 -16.39
N THR A 199 15.07 -19.92 -16.53
CA THR A 199 14.33 -19.89 -17.80
C THR A 199 13.74 -18.50 -18.04
N HIS A 200 13.97 -17.95 -19.24
CA HIS A 200 13.30 -16.73 -19.69
C HIS A 200 11.97 -17.09 -20.37
N THR A 201 10.87 -16.50 -19.91
CA THR A 201 9.54 -16.75 -20.48
C THR A 201 8.63 -15.54 -20.28
N ASP A 202 7.52 -15.51 -21.02
CA ASP A 202 6.48 -14.50 -20.87
C ASP A 202 5.42 -14.96 -19.84
N LEU A 203 4.80 -13.97 -19.18
CA LEU A 203 3.69 -14.13 -18.25
C LEU A 203 2.64 -13.05 -18.55
N ASP A 204 1.50 -13.49 -19.07
CA ASP A 204 0.37 -12.62 -19.38
C ASP A 204 -0.67 -12.68 -18.26
N LEU A 205 -0.97 -11.51 -17.68
CA LEU A 205 -1.90 -11.39 -16.55
C LEU A 205 -3.15 -10.61 -16.97
N SER A 206 -4.26 -11.31 -17.14
CA SER A 206 -5.56 -10.66 -17.32
C SER A 206 -5.99 -9.95 -16.03
N LEU A 207 -6.48 -8.71 -16.17
CA LEU A 207 -7.10 -8.01 -15.06
C LEU A 207 -8.33 -8.79 -14.57
N ILE A 208 -8.39 -9.01 -13.26
CA ILE A 208 -9.53 -9.64 -12.61
C ILE A 208 -10.46 -8.58 -12.04
N THR A 209 -11.76 -8.84 -12.10
CA THR A 209 -12.76 -8.00 -11.45
C THR A 209 -13.13 -8.60 -10.10
N ILE A 210 -12.83 -7.89 -9.01
CA ILE A 210 -13.21 -8.30 -7.65
C ILE A 210 -13.86 -7.13 -6.89
N PRO A 211 -14.72 -7.41 -5.89
CA PRO A 211 -15.23 -6.37 -5.01
C PRO A 211 -14.07 -5.59 -4.39
N PRO A 212 -14.17 -4.25 -4.27
CA PRO A 212 -13.13 -3.46 -3.64
C PRO A 212 -12.84 -3.95 -2.22
N SER A 213 -11.70 -4.60 -2.05
CA SER A 213 -11.16 -5.03 -0.77
C SER A 213 -9.74 -4.51 -0.67
N PHE A 214 -9.42 -3.86 0.44
CA PHE A 214 -8.08 -3.37 0.74
C PHE A 214 -7.32 -4.31 1.67
N ALA A 215 -7.84 -5.52 1.93
CA ALA A 215 -7.14 -6.48 2.79
C ALA A 215 -5.80 -6.91 2.17
N TRP A 216 -5.78 -7.21 0.86
CA TRP A 216 -4.56 -7.58 0.15
C TRP A 216 -3.57 -6.42 0.01
N THR A 217 -4.02 -5.16 0.08
CA THR A 217 -3.12 -3.99 0.03
C THR A 217 -2.31 -3.81 1.32
N GLN A 218 -2.77 -4.42 2.42
CA GLN A 218 -2.09 -4.40 3.72
C GLN A 218 -1.18 -5.61 3.92
N ASN A 219 -1.27 -6.63 3.06
CA ASN A 219 -0.43 -7.81 3.10
C ASN A 219 0.57 -7.77 1.92
N GLN A 220 1.86 -7.52 2.23
CA GLN A 220 2.94 -7.47 1.22
C GLN A 220 3.16 -8.78 0.46
N PHE A 221 2.56 -9.87 0.93
CA PHE A 221 2.72 -11.22 0.43
C PHE A 221 1.41 -11.79 -0.13
N ALA A 222 0.44 -10.91 -0.42
CA ALA A 222 -0.80 -11.23 -1.10
C ALA A 222 -0.95 -10.44 -2.40
N ALA A 223 -1.49 -11.11 -3.42
CA ALA A 223 -2.00 -10.51 -4.64
C ALA A 223 -3.52 -10.29 -4.55
N PRO A 224 -4.10 -9.43 -5.41
CA PRO A 224 -5.54 -9.34 -5.59
C PRO A 224 -6.15 -10.68 -6.01
N GLY A 225 -7.32 -11.03 -5.46
CA GLY A 225 -8.07 -12.24 -5.80
C GLY A 225 -8.20 -13.24 -4.66
N GLU A 226 -9.03 -14.26 -4.87
CA GLU A 226 -9.09 -15.43 -3.98
C GLU A 226 -7.96 -16.41 -4.34
N GLY A 227 -7.50 -17.21 -3.37
CA GLY A 227 -6.52 -18.27 -3.65
C GLY A 227 -5.09 -17.80 -3.93
N THR A 228 -4.70 -16.60 -3.48
CA THR A 228 -3.34 -16.10 -3.68
C THR A 228 -2.27 -17.10 -3.21
N ARG A 229 -1.27 -17.32 -4.05
CA ARG A 229 -0.04 -18.06 -3.71
C ARG A 229 1.04 -17.05 -3.36
N SER A 230 1.87 -17.40 -2.38
CA SER A 230 2.88 -16.52 -1.82
C SER A 230 4.23 -17.20 -1.77
N ILE A 231 5.28 -16.44 -2.04
CA ILE A 231 6.67 -16.92 -1.98
C ILE A 231 7.04 -17.45 -0.59
N THR A 232 6.36 -17.00 0.47
CA THR A 232 6.61 -17.50 1.83
C THR A 232 6.29 -18.99 1.96
N GLY A 233 5.36 -19.52 1.15
CA GLY A 233 5.03 -20.94 1.10
C GLY A 233 6.12 -21.81 0.46
N MET A 234 7.11 -21.20 -0.20
CA MET A 234 8.23 -21.93 -0.82
C MET A 234 9.42 -22.13 0.13
N TRP A 235 9.42 -21.48 1.29
CA TRP A 235 10.57 -21.50 2.20
C TRP A 235 10.50 -22.71 3.12
N SER A 236 11.58 -23.51 3.16
CA SER A 236 11.71 -24.64 4.09
C SER A 236 11.88 -24.17 5.53
N ASP A 237 12.61 -23.07 5.72
CA ASP A 237 12.84 -22.41 7.01
C ASP A 237 12.34 -20.96 6.91
N THR A 238 11.11 -20.71 7.37
CA THR A 238 10.53 -19.36 7.32
C THR A 238 11.10 -18.51 8.46
N PRO A 239 11.81 -17.39 8.15
CA PRO A 239 12.30 -16.50 9.21
C PRO A 239 11.15 -15.95 10.03
N LEU A 240 11.36 -15.71 11.33
CA LEU A 240 10.34 -15.22 12.26
C LEU A 240 9.54 -14.05 11.68
N ALA A 241 10.23 -13.07 11.07
CA ALA A 241 9.60 -11.91 10.43
C ALA A 241 8.47 -12.24 9.45
N PHE A 242 8.43 -13.44 8.86
CA PHE A 242 7.44 -13.82 7.86
C PHE A 242 6.54 -15.00 8.29
N SER A 243 6.70 -15.48 9.52
CA SER A 243 6.01 -16.68 10.03
C SER A 243 4.50 -16.49 10.27
N HIS A 244 4.04 -15.25 10.43
CA HIS A 244 2.63 -14.91 10.68
C HIS A 244 2.12 -13.84 9.70
N PRO A 245 2.05 -14.15 8.38
CA PRO A 245 1.66 -13.18 7.38
C PRO A 245 0.23 -12.67 7.63
N GLY A 246 0.05 -11.35 7.61
CA GLY A 246 -1.25 -10.71 7.82
C GLY A 246 -1.70 -10.61 9.29
N ALA A 247 -0.97 -11.19 10.25
CA ALA A 247 -1.26 -11.00 11.66
C ALA A 247 -1.06 -9.52 12.07
N PRO A 248 -2.01 -8.88 12.77
CA PRO A 248 -1.87 -7.49 13.24
C PRO A 248 -0.70 -7.32 14.23
N TYR A 249 -0.54 -8.27 15.14
CA TYR A 249 0.60 -8.36 16.05
C TYR A 249 0.74 -9.79 16.59
N TRP A 250 1.98 -10.17 16.89
CA TRP A 250 2.29 -11.45 17.51
C TRP A 250 3.66 -11.41 18.18
N SER A 251 3.88 -12.32 19.13
CA SER A 251 5.16 -12.46 19.82
C SER A 251 5.54 -13.91 20.05
N GLU A 252 6.84 -14.16 20.10
CA GLU A 252 7.43 -15.47 20.36
C GLU A 252 8.69 -15.32 21.23
N TYR A 253 8.80 -16.16 22.24
CA TYR A 253 9.98 -16.28 23.08
C TYR A 253 10.77 -17.51 22.66
N ASP A 254 12.01 -17.27 22.23
CA ASP A 254 13.00 -18.27 21.91
C ASP A 254 13.92 -18.49 23.13
N ALA A 255 13.70 -19.62 23.80
CA ALA A 255 14.45 -19.99 24.99
C ALA A 255 15.90 -20.38 24.71
N GLU A 256 16.23 -20.85 23.50
CA GLU A 256 17.60 -21.21 23.13
C GLU A 256 18.47 -19.96 23.01
N HIS A 257 17.90 -18.87 22.49
CA HIS A 257 18.60 -17.62 22.25
C HIS A 257 18.33 -16.53 23.28
N GLU A 258 17.52 -16.81 24.31
CA GLU A 258 17.09 -15.84 25.33
C GLU A 258 16.45 -14.60 24.68
N LEU A 259 15.65 -14.82 23.63
CA LEU A 259 15.15 -13.79 22.74
C LEU A 259 13.64 -13.68 22.81
N LEU A 260 13.13 -12.46 22.99
CA LEU A 260 11.72 -12.14 22.79
C LEU A 260 11.57 -11.40 21.46
N TYR A 261 10.86 -12.02 20.52
CA TYR A 261 10.46 -11.42 19.25
C TYR A 261 9.05 -10.85 19.37
N ILE A 262 8.86 -9.60 18.99
CA ILE A 262 7.56 -8.94 18.92
C ILE A 262 7.44 -8.30 17.55
N GLN A 263 6.42 -8.66 16.78
CA GLN A 263 6.11 -7.99 15.53
C GLN A 263 4.78 -7.26 15.62
N ILE A 264 4.78 -6.00 15.18
CA ILE A 264 3.62 -5.11 15.23
C ILE A 264 3.40 -4.56 13.82
N ASN A 265 2.39 -5.09 13.13
CA ASN A 265 2.09 -4.75 11.74
C ASN A 265 0.97 -3.69 11.63
N GLN A 266 0.20 -3.46 12.70
CA GLN A 266 -0.86 -2.45 12.72
C GLN A 266 -0.90 -1.69 14.05
N ILE A 267 -1.11 -0.38 13.99
CA ILE A 267 -1.39 0.45 15.17
C ILE A 267 -2.88 0.84 15.12
N ASN A 268 -3.70 0.16 15.92
CA ASN A 268 -5.15 0.37 15.92
C ASN A 268 -5.68 0.49 17.35
N SER A 269 -6.74 1.28 17.53
CA SER A 269 -7.41 1.49 18.82
C SER A 269 -8.42 0.41 19.20
N SER A 270 -8.85 -0.41 18.25
CA SER A 270 -9.75 -1.56 18.50
C SER A 270 -8.96 -2.82 18.80
N ASN A 271 -9.57 -3.75 19.54
CA ASN A 271 -8.96 -5.06 19.75
C ASN A 271 -8.81 -5.80 18.42
N ARG A 272 -7.68 -6.49 18.24
CA ARG A 272 -7.38 -7.26 17.03
C ARG A 272 -6.93 -8.69 17.38
N PRO A 273 -6.97 -9.62 16.41
CA PRO A 273 -6.32 -10.90 16.53
C PRO A 273 -4.84 -10.76 16.90
N ALA A 274 -4.41 -11.60 17.84
CA ALA A 274 -3.11 -11.62 18.47
C ALA A 274 -2.63 -13.05 18.60
N SER A 275 -1.32 -13.27 18.63
CA SER A 275 -0.73 -14.50 19.14
C SER A 275 0.42 -14.18 20.10
N VAL A 276 0.42 -14.80 21.27
CA VAL A 276 1.54 -14.73 22.23
C VAL A 276 2.03 -16.14 22.48
N ASN A 277 3.20 -16.50 21.96
CA ASN A 277 3.76 -17.87 22.03
C ASN A 277 2.77 -18.94 21.51
N GLY A 278 2.11 -18.66 20.39
CA GLY A 278 1.12 -19.56 19.78
C GLY A 278 -0.25 -19.57 20.46
N ALA A 279 -0.43 -18.84 21.57
CA ALA A 279 -1.76 -18.66 22.17
C ALA A 279 -2.50 -17.53 21.46
N GLU A 280 -3.54 -17.90 20.71
CA GLU A 280 -4.38 -16.95 19.97
C GLU A 280 -5.37 -16.21 20.88
N GLY A 281 -5.63 -14.94 20.56
CA GLY A 281 -6.60 -14.13 21.28
C GLY A 281 -7.01 -12.85 20.54
N VAL A 282 -7.90 -12.08 21.16
CA VAL A 282 -8.31 -10.75 20.67
C VAL A 282 -8.12 -9.74 21.78
N VAL A 283 -7.10 -8.89 21.66
CA VAL A 283 -6.66 -7.98 22.74
C VAL A 283 -6.41 -6.57 22.19
N SER A 284 -6.12 -5.58 23.02
CA SER A 284 -5.62 -4.28 22.54
C SER A 284 -4.10 -4.30 22.33
N LEU A 285 -3.54 -3.40 21.51
CA LEU A 285 -2.08 -3.33 21.33
C LEU A 285 -1.32 -3.08 22.65
N PRO A 286 -1.74 -2.15 23.53
CA PRO A 286 -1.08 -1.98 24.83
C PRO A 286 -1.12 -3.23 25.71
N GLU A 287 -2.26 -3.92 25.76
CA GLU A 287 -2.41 -5.16 26.53
C GLU A 287 -1.57 -6.31 25.95
N PHE A 288 -1.53 -6.44 24.61
CA PHE A 288 -0.65 -7.37 23.92
C PHE A 288 0.83 -7.16 24.31
N LEU A 289 1.28 -5.90 24.34
CA LEU A 289 2.65 -5.57 24.71
C LEU A 289 2.96 -5.95 26.16
N VAL A 290 2.07 -5.62 27.09
CA VAL A 290 2.22 -6.03 28.51
C VAL A 290 2.29 -7.55 28.63
N ASN A 291 1.38 -8.27 27.96
CA ASN A 291 1.37 -9.74 27.99
C ASN A 291 2.63 -10.37 27.37
N SER A 292 3.18 -9.73 26.34
CA SER A 292 4.42 -10.19 25.69
C SER A 292 5.63 -9.90 26.57
N LEU A 293 5.70 -8.71 27.17
CA LEU A 293 6.82 -8.24 27.98
C LEU A 293 6.85 -8.89 29.37
N ALA A 294 5.73 -9.31 29.94
CA ALA A 294 5.71 -10.10 31.19
C ALA A 294 6.61 -11.35 31.11
N ARG A 295 6.86 -11.88 29.90
CA ARG A 295 7.79 -12.99 29.66
C ARG A 295 9.23 -12.68 30.03
N THR A 296 9.65 -11.41 30.00
CA THR A 296 11.00 -11.01 30.39
C THR A 296 11.20 -11.06 31.91
N GLU A 297 10.11 -11.11 32.70
CA GLU A 297 10.18 -11.32 34.15
C GLU A 297 10.22 -12.82 34.48
N ASP A 298 9.45 -13.63 33.74
CA ASP A 298 9.37 -15.08 33.93
C ASP A 298 10.57 -15.85 33.34
N HIS A 299 11.25 -15.26 32.35
CA HIS A 299 12.34 -15.87 31.61
C HIS A 299 13.56 -14.94 31.54
N ALA A 300 14.76 -15.54 31.41
CA ALA A 300 15.99 -14.79 31.20
C ALA A 300 16.03 -14.22 29.77
N THR A 301 15.36 -13.10 29.51
CA THR A 301 15.42 -12.43 28.21
C THR A 301 16.68 -11.56 28.13
N ARG A 302 17.56 -11.87 27.19
CA ARG A 302 18.77 -11.10 26.88
C ARG A 302 18.60 -10.22 25.64
N ILE A 303 17.72 -10.60 24.72
CA ILE A 303 17.51 -9.91 23.45
C ILE A 303 16.01 -9.60 23.29
N LEU A 304 15.67 -8.33 23.11
CA LEU A 304 14.35 -7.91 22.64
C LEU A 304 14.46 -7.48 21.18
N VAL A 305 13.65 -8.09 20.31
CA VAL A 305 13.47 -7.65 18.93
C VAL A 305 12.06 -7.09 18.78
N VAL A 306 11.96 -5.82 18.42
CA VAL A 306 10.69 -5.18 18.04
C VAL A 306 10.73 -4.95 16.53
N ASP A 307 9.97 -5.76 15.79
CA ASP A 307 9.86 -5.72 14.34
C ASP A 307 8.66 -4.86 13.90
N LEU A 308 8.96 -3.78 13.19
CA LEU A 308 8.00 -2.83 12.63
C LEU A 308 8.02 -2.81 11.10
N ARG A 309 8.66 -3.80 10.44
CA ARG A 309 8.92 -3.76 8.99
C ARG A 309 7.65 -3.73 8.12
N PHE A 310 6.53 -4.22 8.61
CA PHE A 310 5.23 -4.15 7.92
C PHE A 310 4.25 -3.20 8.59
N ASN A 311 4.74 -2.36 9.51
CA ASN A 311 3.92 -1.37 10.18
C ASN A 311 3.68 -0.16 9.28
N GLY A 312 2.47 -0.04 8.74
CA GLY A 312 2.06 1.11 7.94
C GLY A 312 1.63 2.34 8.77
N GLY A 313 1.83 2.32 10.08
CA GLY A 313 1.34 3.34 11.01
C GLY A 313 -0.08 3.06 11.51
N GLY A 314 -0.79 4.14 11.85
CA GLY A 314 -2.16 4.09 12.35
C GLY A 314 -2.43 5.17 13.42
N ASP A 315 -2.98 4.76 14.57
CA ASP A 315 -3.39 5.70 15.61
C ASP A 315 -2.19 6.23 16.44
N ASN A 316 -1.91 7.53 16.31
CA ASN A 316 -0.81 8.19 17.01
C ASN A 316 -0.97 8.23 18.54
N PHE A 317 -2.18 8.14 19.09
CA PHE A 317 -2.38 8.04 20.54
C PHE A 317 -1.94 6.67 21.04
N ILE A 318 -2.34 5.61 20.34
CA ILE A 318 -1.92 4.23 20.64
C ILE A 318 -0.42 4.05 20.44
N ALA A 319 0.17 4.66 19.41
CA ALA A 319 1.62 4.65 19.22
C ALA A 319 2.39 5.25 20.42
N ARG A 320 1.85 6.33 21.02
CA ARG A 320 2.45 6.93 22.23
C ARG A 320 2.33 6.01 23.43
N GLU A 321 1.19 5.36 23.62
CA GLU A 321 1.01 4.38 24.69
C GLU A 321 1.97 3.20 24.54
N MET A 322 2.16 2.68 23.32
CA MET A 322 3.16 1.64 23.04
C MET A 322 4.58 2.06 23.47
N ILE A 323 5.00 3.28 23.11
CA ILE A 323 6.32 3.80 23.49
C ILE A 323 6.43 3.89 25.02
N GLN A 324 5.39 4.37 25.70
CA GLN A 324 5.36 4.45 27.16
C GLN A 324 5.44 3.08 27.82
N THR A 325 4.73 2.08 27.29
CA THR A 325 4.82 0.68 27.77
C THR A 325 6.25 0.17 27.65
N LEU A 326 6.90 0.33 26.50
CA LEU A 326 8.29 -0.12 26.31
C LEU A 326 9.28 0.62 27.23
N GLN A 327 9.07 1.91 27.48
CA GLN A 327 9.87 2.69 28.44
C GLN A 327 9.72 2.20 29.88
N GLY A 328 8.63 1.50 30.20
CA GLY A 328 8.37 0.88 31.50
C GLY A 328 9.25 -0.33 31.83
N TYR A 329 9.99 -0.87 30.86
CA TYR A 329 10.85 -2.05 31.00
C TYR A 329 12.35 -1.68 30.84
N PRO A 330 12.93 -0.90 31.78
CA PRO A 330 14.27 -0.33 31.63
C PRO A 330 15.39 -1.38 31.58
N GLU A 331 15.18 -2.58 32.15
CA GLU A 331 16.09 -3.73 32.06
C GLU A 331 16.37 -4.15 30.61
N LEU A 332 15.47 -3.88 29.67
CA LEU A 332 15.66 -4.15 28.24
C LEU A 332 16.43 -3.03 27.51
N THR A 333 16.69 -1.90 28.19
CA THR A 333 17.39 -0.73 27.63
C THR A 333 18.80 -0.51 28.18
N LYS A 334 19.22 -1.32 29.16
CA LYS A 334 20.56 -1.26 29.73
C LYS A 334 21.48 -2.22 28.97
N ASN A 335 22.23 -1.67 28.01
CA ASN A 335 23.50 -2.25 27.57
C ASN A 335 24.52 -2.20 28.70
#